data_AF-A0A945WG17-F1
#
_entry.id   AF-A0A945WG17-F1
#
_cell.length_a   1.000
_cell.length_b   1.000
_cell.length_c   1.000
_cell.angle_alpha   90.00
_cell.angle_beta   90.00
_cell.angle_gamma   90.00
#
_symmetry.space_group_name_H-M   'P 1'
#
loop_
_entity.id
_entity.type
_entity.pdbx_description
1 polymer ?
#
loop_
_entity_poly.entity_id
_entity_poly.type
_entity_poly.pdbx_seq_one_letter_code
_entity_poly.pdbx_strand_id
1 'polypeptide(L)'
;MRTIVPISLLLFMLTSCFNEPEACFTVDATDVKIFEAITLNNCSENAKKYEWTIEDGDSDRIFDDEDPLVSWSNTGEFSIRLIASNSRESKSDEIINEIVISDYCYSCSDPSFPGSSITICASEFERLQDLNFTVDLYESGDYVCTIQ
;
A
#
# COMPACT_ATOMS: atom_id res chain seq x y z
N MET A 1 -3.08 2.94 73.30
CA MET A 1 -2.76 4.19 72.57
C MET A 1 -2.32 3.83 71.17
N ARG A 2 -3.03 4.35 70.16
CA ARG A 2 -2.81 4.08 68.74
C ARG A 2 -1.68 4.97 68.25
N THR A 3 -0.55 4.39 67.86
CA THR A 3 0.50 5.13 67.14
C THR A 3 0.18 5.09 65.66
N ILE A 4 -0.02 6.28 65.12
CA ILE A 4 -0.28 6.61 63.72
C ILE A 4 0.84 6.03 62.84
N VAL A 5 0.48 5.37 61.73
CA VAL A 5 1.40 5.02 60.64
C VAL A 5 1.22 6.09 59.57
N PRO A 6 2.11 7.10 59.46
CA PRO A 6 2.03 8.08 58.39
C PRO A 6 2.85 7.58 57.19
N ILE A 7 2.50 8.10 56.01
CA ILE A 7 3.17 7.84 54.73
C ILE A 7 2.82 6.42 54.27
N SER A 8 1.58 6.15 53.87
CA SER A 8 1.14 6.46 52.51
C SER A 8 2.34 6.68 51.58
N LEU A 9 3.08 5.60 51.36
CA LEU A 9 3.78 5.37 50.10
C LEU A 9 2.68 5.19 49.04
N LEU A 10 1.94 6.27 48.79
CA LEU A 10 1.25 6.48 47.54
C LEU A 10 2.40 6.53 46.55
N LEU A 11 2.79 5.35 46.05
CA LEU A 11 3.63 5.22 44.88
C LEU A 11 2.88 6.07 43.85
N PHE A 12 3.41 7.26 43.62
CA PHE A 12 2.85 8.24 42.72
C PHE A 12 2.83 7.51 41.39
N MET A 13 1.66 7.00 41.02
CA MET A 13 1.38 6.54 39.68
C MET A 13 1.43 7.82 38.85
N LEU A 14 2.64 8.28 38.52
CA LEU A 14 2.88 9.03 37.30
C LEU A 14 2.69 8.02 36.17
N THR A 15 1.48 7.46 36.04
CA THR A 15 1.01 6.95 34.76
C THR A 15 0.94 8.19 33.90
N SER A 16 2.07 8.51 33.28
CA SER A 16 2.18 9.46 32.21
C SER A 16 1.02 9.16 31.28
N CYS A 17 0.02 10.04 31.28
CA CYS A 17 -1.09 10.03 30.34
C CYS A 17 -0.50 10.46 28.98
N PHE A 18 0.34 9.59 28.43
CA PHE A 18 0.75 9.64 27.04
C PHE A 18 -0.07 8.54 26.40
N ASN A 19 -1.06 8.94 25.62
CA ASN A 19 -1.77 8.01 24.75
C ASN A 19 -0.70 7.27 23.92
N GLU A 20 -0.82 5.95 23.88
CA GLU A 20 0.11 5.12 23.12
C GLU A 20 -0.21 5.28 21.63
N PRO A 21 0.79 5.13 20.74
CA PRO A 21 0.52 5.08 19.31
C PRO A 21 -0.54 4.02 19.01
N GLU A 22 -1.44 4.32 18.10
CA GLU A 22 -2.41 3.37 17.54
C GLU A 22 -2.22 3.39 16.03
N ALA A 23 -1.82 2.27 15.45
CA ALA A 23 -1.50 2.19 14.03
C ALA A 23 -2.77 2.00 13.21
N CYS A 24 -2.94 2.83 12.18
CA CYS A 24 -4.10 2.79 11.31
C CYS A 24 -3.69 3.26 9.92
N PHE A 25 -4.17 2.57 8.89
CA PHE A 25 -4.14 3.09 7.53
C PHE A 25 -5.34 2.65 6.72
N THR A 26 -5.58 3.39 5.64
CA THR A 26 -6.61 3.10 4.65
C THR A 26 -6.03 3.19 3.24
N VAL A 27 -6.68 2.51 2.30
CA VAL A 27 -6.41 2.59 0.87
C VAL A 27 -7.72 2.98 0.20
N ASP A 28 -7.72 4.03 -0.61
CA ASP A 28 -8.95 4.56 -1.23
C ASP A 28 -9.48 3.67 -2.36
N ALA A 29 -8.60 2.89 -2.99
CA ALA A 29 -8.93 2.03 -4.12
C ALA A 29 -9.27 0.59 -3.67
N THR A 30 -10.40 0.07 -4.15
CA THR A 30 -10.86 -1.30 -3.86
C THR A 30 -10.48 -2.32 -4.94
N ASP A 31 -10.01 -1.85 -6.10
CA ASP A 31 -9.54 -2.69 -7.22
C ASP A 31 -8.33 -1.99 -7.85
N VAL A 32 -7.15 -2.25 -7.30
CA VAL A 32 -5.90 -1.64 -7.76
C VAL A 32 -5.33 -2.49 -8.90
N LYS A 33 -4.98 -1.82 -10.00
CA LYS A 33 -4.35 -2.50 -11.15
C LYS A 33 -2.83 -2.46 -11.06
N ILE A 34 -2.18 -3.45 -11.68
CA ILE A 34 -0.74 -3.41 -11.94
C ILE A 34 -0.36 -2.07 -12.60
N PHE A 35 0.76 -1.48 -12.19
CA PHE A 35 1.25 -0.14 -12.55
C PHE A 35 0.42 1.06 -12.10
N GLU A 36 -0.71 0.86 -11.42
CA GLU A 36 -1.44 1.94 -10.78
C GLU A 36 -0.67 2.42 -9.54
N ALA A 37 -0.57 3.74 -9.39
CA ALA A 37 0.02 4.36 -8.21
C ALA A 37 -1.11 4.75 -7.24
N ILE A 38 -1.01 4.29 -6.00
CA ILE A 38 -1.97 4.58 -4.93
C ILE A 38 -1.24 5.19 -3.73
N THR A 39 -1.96 6.01 -2.97
CA THR A 39 -1.47 6.52 -1.68
C THR A 39 -1.90 5.59 -0.56
N LEU A 40 -0.99 5.27 0.35
CA LEU A 40 -1.33 4.65 1.63
C LEU A 40 -1.65 5.77 2.64
N ASN A 41 -2.92 5.94 3.00
CA ASN A 41 -3.35 7.05 3.85
C ASN A 41 -3.19 6.66 5.33
N ASN A 42 -2.32 7.37 6.05
CA ASN A 42 -2.13 7.20 7.48
C ASN A 42 -3.32 7.76 8.27
N CYS A 43 -3.87 6.96 9.18
CA CYS A 43 -4.86 7.39 10.16
C CYS A 43 -4.41 7.12 11.60
N SER A 44 -3.11 6.88 11.80
CA SER A 44 -2.56 6.50 13.10
C SER A 44 -2.69 7.63 14.12
N GLU A 45 -3.07 7.28 15.34
CA GLU A 45 -3.17 8.23 16.44
C GLU A 45 -1.92 8.20 17.31
N ASN A 46 -1.58 9.34 17.93
CA ASN A 46 -0.47 9.48 18.89
C ASN A 46 0.92 9.06 18.38
N ALA A 47 1.08 8.97 17.05
CA ALA A 47 2.33 8.68 16.36
C ALA A 47 2.97 9.95 15.75
N LYS A 48 4.27 9.86 15.45
CA LYS A 48 5.09 10.90 14.80
C LYS A 48 6.10 10.35 13.80
N LYS A 49 6.22 9.03 13.70
CA LYS A 49 7.14 8.32 12.81
C LYS A 49 6.44 7.08 12.29
N TYR A 50 6.71 6.75 11.04
CA TYR A 50 6.01 5.73 10.29
C TYR A 50 7.04 4.92 9.52
N GLU A 51 6.88 3.61 9.53
CA GLU A 51 7.64 2.69 8.70
C GLU A 51 6.64 1.77 8.02
N TRP A 52 6.62 1.82 6.70
CA TRP A 52 5.77 1.00 5.86
C TRP A 52 6.62 -0.10 5.23
N THR A 53 6.15 -1.33 5.28
CA THR A 53 6.76 -2.47 4.60
C THR A 53 5.74 -3.13 3.69
N ILE A 54 6.07 -3.22 2.41
CA ILE A 54 5.30 -4.01 1.43
C ILE A 54 6.06 -5.32 1.20
N GLU A 55 5.45 -6.44 1.58
CA GLU A 55 6.03 -7.77 1.37
C GLU A 55 5.65 -8.26 -0.04
N ASP A 56 6.58 -8.18 -0.98
CA ASP A 56 6.40 -8.54 -2.42
C ASP A 56 6.95 -9.95 -2.73
N GLY A 57 6.98 -10.83 -1.71
CA GLY A 57 7.52 -12.19 -1.79
C GLY A 57 9.05 -12.26 -1.81
N ASP A 58 9.67 -11.82 -2.90
CA ASP A 58 11.13 -11.94 -3.10
C ASP A 58 11.93 -10.76 -2.52
N SER A 59 11.27 -9.62 -2.26
CA SER A 59 11.90 -8.47 -1.63
C SER A 59 10.89 -7.57 -0.93
N ASP A 60 11.24 -7.11 0.26
CA ASP A 60 10.48 -6.10 0.99
C ASP A 60 10.83 -4.70 0.50
N ARG A 61 9.81 -3.86 0.31
CA ARG A 61 9.98 -2.43 0.02
C ARG A 61 9.61 -1.62 1.25
N ILE A 62 10.49 -0.70 1.66
CA ILE A 62 10.33 0.09 2.89
C ILE A 62 10.15 1.58 2.54
N PHE A 63 9.23 2.24 3.24
CA PHE A 63 8.95 3.68 3.12
C PHE A 63 8.82 4.32 4.51
N ASP A 64 9.22 5.59 4.63
CA ASP A 64 9.20 6.37 5.89
C ASP A 64 8.35 7.65 5.80
N ASP A 65 7.75 7.92 4.65
CA ASP A 65 6.77 9.00 4.47
C ASP A 65 5.51 8.75 5.32
N GLU A 66 4.85 9.84 5.73
CA GLU A 66 3.56 9.75 6.44
C GLU A 66 2.50 9.08 5.56
N ASP A 67 2.37 9.51 4.30
CA ASP A 67 1.46 8.95 3.30
C ASP A 67 2.22 8.60 2.00
N PRO A 68 2.85 7.40 1.91
CA PRO A 68 3.66 7.04 0.75
C PRO A 68 2.82 6.76 -0.50
N LEU A 69 3.35 7.14 -1.67
CA LEU A 69 2.81 6.77 -2.98
C LEU A 69 3.50 5.49 -3.49
N VAL A 70 2.73 4.45 -3.74
CA VAL A 70 3.23 3.10 -4.06
C VAL A 70 2.54 2.52 -5.29
N SER A 71 3.25 1.66 -6.03
CA SER A 71 2.73 0.92 -7.19
C SER A 71 3.33 -0.48 -7.24
N TRP A 72 2.69 -1.39 -7.96
CA TRP A 72 3.16 -2.77 -8.15
C TRP A 72 3.45 -3.07 -9.62
N SER A 73 4.52 -3.82 -9.87
CA SER A 73 4.89 -4.33 -11.20
C SER A 73 4.48 -5.79 -11.41
N ASN A 74 3.85 -6.40 -10.42
CA ASN A 74 3.35 -7.77 -10.46
C ASN A 74 1.92 -7.80 -9.93
N THR A 75 1.11 -8.70 -10.46
CA THR A 75 -0.23 -9.00 -9.94
C THR A 75 -0.12 -9.98 -8.78
N GLY A 76 -1.05 -9.93 -7.82
CA GLY A 76 -1.05 -10.86 -6.70
C GLY A 76 -1.66 -10.28 -5.44
N GLU A 77 -1.57 -11.04 -4.36
CA GLU A 77 -1.93 -10.59 -3.01
C GLU A 77 -0.64 -10.16 -2.30
N PHE A 78 -0.66 -8.95 -1.73
CA PHE A 78 0.48 -8.38 -1.01
C PHE A 78 0.05 -7.97 0.39
N SER A 79 0.96 -8.05 1.36
CA SER A 79 0.75 -7.50 2.69
C SER A 79 1.39 -6.10 2.78
N ILE A 80 0.66 -5.18 3.40
CA ILE A 80 1.15 -3.85 3.75
C ILE A 80 1.18 -3.78 5.27
N ARG A 81 2.37 -3.64 5.82
CA ARG A 81 2.61 -3.45 7.24
C ARG A 81 2.95 -1.99 7.52
N LEU A 82 2.31 -1.41 8.53
CA LEU A 82 2.63 -0.09 9.06
C LEU A 82 3.04 -0.23 10.53
N ILE A 83 4.23 0.27 10.86
CA ILE A 83 4.65 0.50 12.24
C ILE A 83 4.56 2.00 12.51
N ALA A 84 3.66 2.38 13.42
CA ALA A 84 3.49 3.77 13.86
C ALA A 84 4.11 3.95 15.24
N SER A 85 5.02 4.91 15.40
CA SER A 85 5.74 5.12 16.65
C SER A 85 5.73 6.58 17.12
N ASN A 86 5.91 6.77 18.43
CA ASN A 86 6.02 8.11 18.99
C ASN A 86 7.35 8.79 18.56
N SER A 87 7.51 10.09 18.84
CA SER A 87 8.70 10.84 18.40
C SER A 87 10.05 10.31 18.93
N ARG A 88 10.02 9.54 20.02
CA ARG A 88 11.21 8.93 20.64
C ARG A 88 11.37 7.45 20.29
N GLU A 89 10.48 6.88 19.48
CA GLU A 89 10.41 5.45 19.15
C GLU A 89 10.34 4.53 20.38
N SER A 90 9.93 5.06 21.54
CA SER A 90 9.90 4.28 22.79
C SER A 90 8.62 3.47 22.96
N LYS A 91 7.62 3.76 22.14
CA LYS A 91 6.34 3.06 22.03
C LYS A 91 5.97 3.05 20.55
N SER A 92 5.37 1.95 20.12
CA SER A 92 4.89 1.74 18.77
C SER A 92 3.67 0.83 18.80
N ASP A 93 2.89 0.90 17.73
CA ASP A 93 1.85 -0.04 17.40
C ASP A 93 1.98 -0.44 15.93
N GLU A 94 1.34 -1.55 15.56
CA GLU A 94 1.51 -2.18 14.26
C GLU A 94 0.17 -2.65 13.69
N ILE A 95 -0.04 -2.43 12.40
CA ILE A 95 -1.17 -2.96 11.65
C ILE A 95 -0.69 -3.55 10.33
N ILE A 96 -1.35 -4.64 9.91
CA ILE A 96 -1.13 -5.31 8.63
C ILE A 96 -2.47 -5.44 7.92
N ASN A 97 -2.57 -4.96 6.68
CA ASN A 97 -3.69 -5.26 5.80
C ASN A 97 -3.19 -5.88 4.50
N GLU A 98 -4.03 -6.70 3.87
CA GLU A 98 -3.77 -7.29 2.57
C GLU A 98 -4.37 -6.42 1.46
N ILE A 99 -3.71 -6.43 0.30
CA ILE A 99 -4.18 -5.79 -0.93
C ILE A 99 -4.05 -6.74 -2.11
N VAL A 100 -5.04 -6.72 -3.00
CA VAL A 100 -5.04 -7.51 -4.24
C VAL A 100 -4.75 -6.58 -5.41
N ILE A 101 -3.71 -6.90 -6.17
CA ILE A 101 -3.36 -6.21 -7.41
C ILE A 101 -3.80 -7.06 -8.59
N SER A 102 -4.78 -6.53 -9.31
CA SER A 102 -5.38 -7.20 -10.45
C SER A 102 -4.66 -6.84 -11.75
N ASP A 103 -4.71 -7.76 -12.70
CA ASP A 103 -4.29 -7.48 -14.08
C ASP A 103 -5.35 -6.64 -14.83
N TYR A 104 -4.96 -6.11 -15.98
CA TYR A 104 -5.88 -5.61 -17.01
C TYR A 104 -5.29 -5.92 -18.38
N CYS A 105 -6.16 -6.11 -19.38
CA CYS A 105 -5.72 -6.45 -20.73
C CYS A 105 -6.34 -5.52 -21.77
N TYR A 106 -5.59 -5.22 -22.82
CA TYR A 106 -6.11 -4.63 -24.03
C TYR A 106 -6.59 -5.72 -24.98
N SER A 107 -7.78 -5.55 -25.54
CA SER A 107 -8.22 -6.24 -26.73
C SER A 107 -8.07 -5.30 -27.92
N CYS A 108 -7.13 -5.63 -28.80
CA CYS A 108 -6.86 -4.89 -30.03
C CYS A 108 -7.44 -5.66 -31.21
N SER A 109 -8.29 -5.00 -32.01
CA SER A 109 -8.95 -5.61 -33.18
C SER A 109 -8.76 -4.80 -34.46
N ASP A 110 -8.55 -5.49 -35.58
CA ASP A 110 -8.45 -4.85 -36.90
C ASP A 110 -9.86 -4.65 -37.48
N PRO A 111 -10.36 -3.42 -37.64
CA PRO A 111 -11.69 -3.14 -38.18
C PRO A 111 -11.83 -3.55 -39.66
N SER A 112 -10.71 -3.64 -40.39
CA SER A 112 -10.68 -4.07 -41.79
C SER A 112 -10.81 -5.59 -41.94
N PHE A 113 -10.48 -6.34 -40.88
CA PHE A 113 -10.58 -7.81 -40.86
C PHE A 113 -11.36 -8.31 -39.64
N PRO A 114 -12.70 -8.42 -39.75
CA PRO A 114 -13.55 -8.89 -38.66
C PRO A 114 -13.10 -10.27 -38.15
N GLY A 115 -12.77 -10.35 -36.86
CA GLY A 115 -12.30 -11.57 -36.20
C GLY A 115 -10.77 -11.66 -36.02
N SER A 116 -9.99 -10.71 -36.56
CA SER A 116 -8.60 -10.51 -36.14
C SER A 116 -8.59 -9.72 -34.85
N SER A 117 -8.22 -10.38 -33.75
CA SER A 117 -8.01 -9.73 -32.45
C SER A 117 -6.79 -10.31 -31.74
N ILE A 118 -6.08 -9.47 -31.01
CA ILE A 118 -5.04 -9.87 -30.07
C ILE A 118 -5.38 -9.34 -28.68
N THR A 119 -5.02 -10.11 -27.66
CA THR A 119 -5.07 -9.71 -26.26
C THR A 119 -3.67 -9.42 -25.77
N ILE A 120 -3.47 -8.28 -25.12
CA ILE A 120 -2.19 -7.82 -24.58
C ILE A 120 -2.43 -7.51 -23.11
N CYS A 121 -1.86 -8.29 -22.20
CA CYS A 121 -2.11 -8.15 -20.77
C CYS A 121 -0.97 -7.39 -20.09
N ALA A 122 -1.29 -6.54 -19.12
CA ALA A 122 -0.30 -5.73 -18.45
C ALA A 122 0.72 -6.57 -17.68
N SER A 123 0.31 -7.72 -17.12
CA SER A 123 1.20 -8.68 -16.46
C SER A 123 2.26 -9.32 -17.38
N GLU A 124 2.18 -9.15 -18.70
CA GLU A 124 3.19 -9.67 -19.64
C GLU A 124 4.44 -8.77 -19.73
N PHE A 125 4.41 -7.61 -19.07
CA PHE A 125 5.46 -6.59 -19.14
C PHE A 125 6.01 -6.28 -17.77
N GLU A 126 7.30 -5.95 -17.68
CA GLU A 126 7.94 -5.49 -16.44
C GLU A 126 7.67 -3.99 -16.18
N ARG A 127 7.30 -3.24 -17.22
CA ARG A 127 7.16 -1.78 -17.17
C ARG A 127 5.95 -1.32 -17.98
N LEU A 128 5.21 -0.36 -17.43
CA LEU A 128 4.11 0.32 -18.10
C LEU A 128 4.52 0.93 -19.46
N GLN A 129 5.76 1.40 -19.59
CA GLN A 129 6.26 1.96 -20.85
C GLN A 129 6.31 0.93 -21.98
N ASP A 130 6.66 -0.31 -21.68
CA ASP A 130 6.78 -1.38 -22.67
C ASP A 130 5.39 -1.87 -23.11
N LEU A 131 4.44 -1.93 -22.17
CA LEU A 131 3.02 -2.15 -22.46
C LEU A 131 2.47 -1.06 -23.38
N ASN A 132 2.63 0.21 -23.00
CA ASN A 132 2.12 1.35 -23.78
C ASN A 132 2.73 1.37 -25.18
N PHE A 133 4.04 1.14 -25.30
CA PHE A 133 4.72 1.06 -26.60
C PHE A 133 4.13 -0.05 -27.48
N THR A 134 3.80 -1.21 -26.90
CA THR A 134 3.22 -2.32 -27.64
C THR A 134 1.81 -2.00 -28.11
N VAL A 135 0.98 -1.38 -27.27
CA VAL A 135 -0.38 -0.93 -27.64
C VAL A 135 -0.30 0.12 -28.76
N ASP A 136 0.56 1.12 -28.61
CA ASP A 136 0.77 2.19 -29.61
C ASP A 136 1.19 1.61 -30.98
N LEU A 137 1.98 0.52 -30.99
CA LEU A 137 2.39 -0.16 -32.22
C LEU A 137 1.19 -0.79 -32.96
N TYR A 138 0.25 -1.40 -32.25
CA TYR A 138 -0.96 -1.95 -32.85
C TYR A 138 -1.89 -0.85 -33.36
N GLU A 139 -2.09 0.21 -32.58
CA GLU A 139 -2.90 1.36 -32.99
C GLU A 139 -2.33 2.06 -34.23
N SER A 140 -1.00 2.15 -34.33
CA SER A 140 -0.32 2.65 -35.53
C SER A 140 -0.51 1.76 -36.76
N GLY A 141 -0.91 0.50 -36.55
CA GLY A 141 -1.24 -0.49 -37.58
C GLY A 141 -2.74 -0.62 -37.86
N ASP A 142 -3.53 0.41 -37.56
CA ASP A 142 -4.99 0.50 -37.74
C ASP A 142 -5.82 -0.41 -36.81
N TYR A 143 -5.22 -1.04 -35.80
CA TYR A 143 -5.98 -1.75 -34.78
C TYR A 143 -6.67 -0.75 -33.83
N VAL A 144 -7.83 -1.13 -33.31
CA VAL A 144 -8.51 -0.41 -32.23
C VAL A 144 -8.34 -1.22 -30.94
N CYS A 145 -7.64 -0.65 -29.97
CA CYS A 145 -7.36 -1.25 -28.67
C CYS A 145 -8.34 -0.74 -27.59
N THR A 146 -8.89 -1.64 -26.80
CA THR A 146 -9.81 -1.32 -25.69
C THR A 146 -9.43 -2.11 -24.44
N ILE A 147 -9.44 -1.47 -23.28
CA ILE A 147 -9.19 -2.13 -21.99
C ILE A 147 -10.40 -3.03 -21.65
N GLN A 148 -10.11 -4.25 -21.18
CA GLN A 148 -11.06 -5.25 -20.70
C GLN A 148 -10.95 -5.48 -19.20
#